data_AF-A0A9W6THK0-F1
#
_entry.id   AF-A0A9W6THK0-F1
#
_cell.length_a   1.000
_cell.length_b   1.000
_cell.length_c   1.000
_cell.angle_alpha   90.00
_cell.angle_beta   90.00
_cell.angle_gamma   90.00
#
_symmetry.space_group_name_H-M   'P 1'
#
loop_
_entity.id
_entity.type
_entity.pdbx_description
1 polymer ?
#
loop_
_entity_poly.entity_id
_entity_poly.type
_entity_poly.pdbx_seq_one_letter_code
_entity_poly.pdbx_strand_id
1 'polypeptide(L)'
;MGCAGCRGELVVRTDPQARDYELVSGVRRKASPEADAAEMQTERLNDPQLAAKLQSDPFFRLEHENDDKRAAKKRARGLEALVELQDAEFKDDYASNSALRAQFRNKKKKLKGREQEAKRLGLGIPLLDVHPDDVLASKAVVFKDIPQKRQHSSHRALVASKSRPSSSRTPATASRRADSFQHFGDPMGSQLQRLKAAKRAATPSRK
;
A
#
# COMPACT_ATOMS: atom_id res chain seq x y z
N MET A 1 -57.96 2.89 8.76
CA MET A 1 -57.31 2.80 7.43
C MET A 1 -57.24 1.33 7.02
N GLY A 2 -57.27 0.95 5.74
CA GLY A 2 -57.14 -0.46 5.34
C GLY A 2 -55.70 -0.85 5.01
N CYS A 3 -55.30 -2.09 5.26
CA CYS A 3 -54.04 -2.64 4.74
C CYS A 3 -54.20 -3.05 3.26
N ALA A 4 -53.20 -2.75 2.43
CA ALA A 4 -53.22 -3.04 1.00
C ALA A 4 -53.04 -4.53 0.67
N GLY A 5 -52.36 -5.30 1.54
CA GLY A 5 -52.06 -6.72 1.31
C GLY A 5 -53.08 -7.68 1.93
N CYS A 6 -53.53 -7.40 3.15
CA CYS A 6 -54.62 -8.11 3.81
C CYS A 6 -55.73 -7.10 4.07
N ARG A 7 -57.00 -7.43 3.80
CA ARG A 7 -58.15 -6.51 3.96
C ARG A 7 -58.46 -6.14 5.44
N GLY A 8 -57.47 -6.18 6.32
CA GLY A 8 -57.57 -5.85 7.74
C GLY A 8 -57.64 -4.35 7.97
N GLU A 9 -58.32 -3.97 9.06
CA GLU A 9 -58.44 -2.60 9.52
C GLU A 9 -57.25 -2.20 10.40
N LEU A 10 -56.77 -0.98 10.17
CA LEU A 10 -55.67 -0.33 10.86
C LEU A 10 -56.25 0.85 11.66
N VAL A 11 -56.20 0.77 12.99
CA VAL A 11 -56.70 1.81 13.89
C VAL A 11 -55.52 2.55 14.51
N VAL A 12 -55.43 3.83 14.19
CA VAL A 12 -54.41 4.76 14.70
C VAL A 12 -55.14 5.92 15.37
N ARG A 13 -54.74 6.29 16.58
CA ARG A 13 -55.29 7.41 17.36
C ARG A 13 -54.24 8.51 17.48
N THR A 14 -54.68 9.76 17.46
CA THR A 14 -53.81 10.91 17.74
C THR A 14 -53.69 11.09 19.25
N ASP A 15 -52.47 11.10 19.77
CA ASP A 15 -52.18 11.52 21.14
C ASP A 15 -51.75 13.00 21.15
N PRO A 16 -52.61 13.92 21.62
CA PRO A 16 -52.30 15.34 21.67
C PRO A 16 -51.23 15.70 22.72
N GLN A 17 -50.98 14.83 23.71
CA GLN A 17 -50.00 15.09 24.77
C GLN A 17 -48.57 14.84 24.29
N ALA A 18 -48.31 13.71 23.65
CA ALA A 18 -47.00 13.38 23.08
C ALA A 18 -46.77 14.00 21.69
N ARG A 19 -47.81 14.59 21.07
CA ARG A 19 -47.81 15.06 19.67
C ARG A 19 -47.51 13.94 18.67
N ASP A 20 -47.98 12.74 19.01
CA ASP A 20 -47.63 11.49 18.36
C ASP A 20 -48.90 10.69 18.01
N TYR A 21 -48.71 9.53 17.36
CA TYR A 21 -49.79 8.60 17.03
C TYR A 21 -49.68 7.30 17.84
N GLU A 22 -50.78 6.88 18.46
CA GLU A 22 -50.92 5.58 19.10
C GLU A 22 -51.47 4.55 18.10
N LEU A 23 -50.80 3.40 17.97
CA LEU A 23 -51.21 2.33 17.07
C LEU A 23 -51.99 1.29 17.89
N VAL A 24 -53.31 1.25 17.72
CA VAL A 24 -54.22 0.49 18.60
C VAL A 24 -54.48 -0.91 18.05
N SER A 25 -54.73 -1.04 16.74
CA SER A 25 -54.98 -2.35 16.13
C SER A 25 -54.49 -2.43 14.68
N GLY A 26 -54.07 -3.64 14.29
CA GLY A 26 -53.68 -3.99 12.92
C GLY A 26 -52.33 -3.45 12.45
N VAL A 27 -51.65 -2.58 13.22
CA VAL A 27 -50.36 -1.98 12.84
C VAL A 27 -49.38 -2.02 14.01
N ARG A 28 -48.09 -2.19 13.70
CA ARG A 28 -46.98 -2.04 14.65
C ARG A 28 -46.03 -0.96 14.15
N ARG A 29 -45.42 -0.20 15.07
CA ARG A 29 -44.33 0.73 14.72
C ARG A 29 -43.16 -0.09 14.20
N LYS A 30 -42.57 0.35 13.08
CA LYS A 30 -41.29 -0.19 12.62
C LYS A 30 -40.23 0.20 13.64
N ALA A 31 -39.44 -0.75 14.12
CA ALA A 31 -38.31 -0.46 15.00
C ALA A 31 -37.42 0.59 14.31
N SER A 32 -37.24 1.74 14.95
CA SER A 32 -36.28 2.74 14.49
C SER A 32 -34.87 2.22 14.82
N PRO A 33 -33.84 2.59 14.04
CA PRO A 33 -32.46 2.20 14.33
C PRO A 33 -31.98 2.66 15.72
N GLU A 34 -32.64 3.66 16.30
CA GLU A 34 -32.33 4.19 17.63
C GLU A 34 -32.93 3.36 18.77
N ALA A 35 -34.06 2.68 18.55
CA ALA A 35 -34.73 1.88 19.58
C ALA A 35 -34.07 0.50 19.76
N ASP A 36 -33.71 -0.16 18.66
CA ASP A 36 -33.25 -1.56 18.67
C ASP A 36 -31.98 -1.77 17.82
N ALA A 37 -30.90 -1.07 18.18
CA ALA A 37 -29.59 -1.22 17.52
C ALA A 37 -29.05 -2.68 17.56
N ALA A 38 -29.50 -3.48 18.53
CA ALA A 38 -29.14 -4.89 18.63
C ALA A 38 -29.81 -5.77 17.56
N GLU A 39 -31.02 -5.42 17.11
CA GLU A 39 -31.78 -6.19 16.11
C GLU A 39 -31.38 -5.83 14.67
N MET A 40 -30.91 -4.60 14.44
CA MET A 40 -30.51 -4.11 13.11
C MET A 40 -29.07 -4.45 12.70
N GLN A 41 -28.30 -5.17 13.51
CA GLN A 41 -26.87 -5.44 13.28
C GLN A 41 -26.04 -4.17 13.06
N THR A 42 -26.53 -3.02 13.54
CA THR A 42 -25.80 -1.76 13.50
C THR A 42 -24.78 -1.76 14.63
N GLU A 43 -23.51 -1.60 14.28
CA GLU A 43 -22.44 -1.49 15.27
C GLU A 43 -22.70 -0.28 16.17
N ARG A 44 -22.66 -0.51 17.49
CA ARG A 44 -22.76 0.58 18.47
C ARG A 44 -21.52 1.47 18.33
N LEU A 45 -21.73 2.77 18.17
CA LEU A 45 -20.63 3.73 17.99
C LEU A 45 -19.69 3.78 19.21
N ASN A 46 -20.25 3.67 20.42
CA ASN A 46 -19.51 3.69 21.67
C ASN A 46 -19.83 2.46 22.52
N ASP A 47 -18.86 2.03 23.31
CA ASP A 47 -19.07 1.02 24.34
C ASP A 47 -20.17 1.45 25.32
N PRO A 48 -21.03 0.53 25.79
CA PRO A 48 -22.14 0.88 26.68
C PRO A 48 -21.66 1.50 28.00
N GLN A 49 -20.50 1.08 28.50
CA GLN A 49 -19.88 1.66 29.70
C GLN A 49 -19.38 3.09 29.47
N LEU A 50 -18.85 3.37 28.27
CA LEU A 50 -18.41 4.72 27.90
C LEU A 50 -19.62 5.65 27.75
N ALA A 51 -20.68 5.18 27.11
CA ALA A 51 -21.93 5.92 26.97
C ALA A 51 -22.55 6.29 28.32
N ALA A 52 -22.57 5.36 29.28
CA ALA A 52 -23.05 5.64 30.63
C ALA A 52 -22.20 6.72 31.33
N LYS A 53 -20.87 6.67 31.20
CA LYS A 53 -19.97 7.68 31.78
C LYS A 53 -20.15 9.07 31.14
N LEU A 54 -20.36 9.12 29.82
CA LEU A 54 -20.64 10.37 29.10
C LEU A 54 -21.98 11.00 29.51
N GLN A 55 -22.94 10.20 29.96
CA GLN A 55 -24.22 10.68 30.46
C GLN A 55 -24.17 11.08 31.94
N SER A 56 -23.38 10.38 32.75
CA SER A 56 -23.31 10.62 34.20
C SER A 56 -22.41 11.80 34.58
N ASP A 57 -21.30 12.01 33.86
CA ASP A 57 -20.29 13.00 34.21
C ASP A 57 -20.14 14.09 33.13
N PRO A 58 -20.53 15.35 33.42
CA PRO A 58 -20.43 16.45 32.46
C PRO A 58 -18.98 16.86 32.16
N PHE A 59 -18.03 16.71 33.09
CA PHE A 59 -16.64 17.07 32.85
C PHE A 59 -15.97 16.06 31.92
N PHE A 60 -16.19 14.76 32.16
CA PHE A 60 -15.69 13.69 31.31
C PHE A 60 -16.17 13.84 29.85
N ARG A 61 -17.44 14.22 29.65
CA ARG A 61 -17.99 14.51 28.33
C ARG A 61 -17.25 15.64 27.62
N LEU A 62 -16.99 16.75 28.30
CA LEU A 62 -16.28 17.89 27.71
C LEU A 62 -14.84 17.54 27.31
N GLU A 63 -14.15 16.73 28.11
CA GLU A 63 -12.81 16.26 27.78
C GLU A 63 -12.81 15.37 26.54
N HIS A 64 -13.71 14.38 26.47
CA HIS A 64 -13.89 13.53 25.29
C HIS A 64 -14.21 14.34 24.04
N GLU A 65 -15.16 15.29 24.11
CA GLU A 65 -15.50 16.15 22.98
C GLU A 65 -14.30 16.98 22.49
N ASN A 66 -13.42 17.42 23.40
CA ASN A 66 -12.22 18.16 23.04
C ASN A 66 -11.15 17.27 22.38
N ASP A 67 -10.98 16.05 22.88
CA ASP A 67 -10.05 15.08 22.29
C ASP A 67 -10.52 14.60 20.92
N ASP A 68 -11.83 14.40 20.74
CA ASP A 68 -12.43 14.12 19.44
C ASP A 68 -12.18 15.26 18.45
N LYS A 69 -12.37 16.52 18.87
CA LYS A 69 -12.04 17.70 18.04
C LYS A 69 -10.55 17.75 17.68
N ARG A 70 -9.65 17.39 18.60
CA ARG A 70 -8.21 17.33 18.33
C ARG A 70 -7.86 16.23 17.34
N ALA A 71 -8.44 15.03 17.50
CA ALA A 71 -8.26 13.92 16.58
C ALA A 71 -8.80 14.26 15.18
N ALA A 72 -9.99 14.87 15.10
CA ALA A 72 -10.58 15.33 13.85
C ALA A 72 -9.67 16.34 13.14
N LYS A 73 -9.16 17.36 13.85
CA LYS A 73 -8.22 18.36 13.29
C LYS A 73 -6.91 17.73 12.79
N LYS A 74 -6.35 16.76 13.51
CA LYS A 74 -5.15 16.03 13.07
C LYS A 74 -5.41 15.27 11.77
N ARG A 75 -6.54 14.58 11.67
CA ARG A 75 -6.94 13.84 10.45
C ARG A 75 -7.27 14.77 9.28
N ALA A 76 -7.94 15.89 9.54
CA ALA A 76 -8.30 16.88 8.52
C ALA A 76 -7.07 17.37 7.73
N ARG A 77 -5.97 17.70 8.42
CA ARG A 77 -4.70 18.09 7.77
C ARG A 77 -4.15 17.01 6.84
N GLY A 78 -4.28 15.73 7.23
CA GLY A 78 -3.87 14.61 6.39
C GLY A 78 -4.75 14.48 5.14
N LEU A 79 -6.06 14.71 5.28
CA LEU A 79 -6.99 14.71 4.15
C LEU A 79 -6.71 15.88 3.20
N GLU A 80 -6.48 17.09 3.72
CA GLU A 80 -6.11 18.26 2.92
C GLU A 80 -4.86 17.98 2.07
N ALA A 81 -3.81 17.43 2.68
CA ALA A 81 -2.58 17.07 1.96
C ALA A 81 -2.83 16.00 0.88
N LEU A 82 -3.70 15.03 1.12
CA LEU A 82 -4.06 14.01 0.12
C LEU A 82 -4.85 14.62 -1.04
N VAL A 83 -5.76 15.55 -0.77
CA VAL A 83 -6.51 16.28 -1.80
C VAL A 83 -5.56 17.13 -2.64
N GLU A 84 -4.64 17.86 -2.02
CA GLU A 84 -3.64 18.65 -2.75
C GLU A 84 -2.76 17.78 -3.67
N LEU A 85 -2.34 16.60 -3.22
CA LEU A 85 -1.61 15.64 -4.04
C LEU A 85 -2.45 15.11 -5.19
N GLN A 86 -3.71 14.76 -4.93
CA GLN A 86 -4.64 14.31 -5.96
C GLN A 86 -4.84 15.40 -7.01
N ASP A 87 -5.10 16.64 -6.60
CA ASP A 87 -5.30 17.77 -7.51
C ASP A 87 -4.04 18.05 -8.33
N ALA A 88 -2.85 17.90 -7.74
CA ALA A 88 -1.59 18.06 -8.46
C ALA A 88 -1.33 16.94 -9.49
N GLU A 89 -1.61 15.69 -9.13
CA GLU A 89 -1.38 14.52 -10.00
C GLU A 89 -2.44 14.39 -11.11
N PHE A 90 -3.69 14.71 -10.81
CA PHE A 90 -4.84 14.56 -11.71
C PHE A 90 -5.32 15.89 -12.29
N LYS A 91 -4.53 16.96 -12.22
CA LYS A 91 -4.84 18.24 -12.88
C LYS A 91 -5.03 18.10 -14.40
N ASP A 92 -4.23 17.21 -15.01
CA ASP A 92 -4.30 16.87 -16.42
C ASP A 92 -4.74 15.40 -16.58
N ASP A 93 -6.04 15.21 -16.82
CA ASP A 93 -6.66 13.92 -17.05
C ASP A 93 -5.99 13.15 -18.21
N TYR A 94 -5.51 13.84 -19.24
CA TYR A 94 -4.90 13.17 -20.39
C TYR A 94 -3.51 12.64 -20.03
N ALA A 95 -2.68 13.45 -19.38
CA ALA A 95 -1.34 13.04 -18.96
C ALA A 95 -1.38 11.85 -17.99
N SER A 96 -2.26 11.92 -16.97
CA SER A 96 -2.44 10.85 -15.99
C SER A 96 -2.93 9.55 -16.65
N ASN A 97 -3.94 9.62 -17.52
CA ASN A 97 -4.44 8.46 -18.26
C ASN A 97 -3.41 7.88 -19.23
N SER A 98 -2.61 8.73 -19.89
CA SER A 98 -1.55 8.30 -20.78
C SER A 98 -0.46 7.53 -20.01
N ALA A 99 -0.04 8.04 -18.86
CA ALA A 99 0.92 7.38 -17.97
C ALA A 99 0.38 6.03 -17.48
N LEU A 100 -0.87 5.98 -17.03
CA LEU A 100 -1.55 4.76 -16.61
C LEU A 100 -1.59 3.70 -17.73
N ARG A 101 -1.98 4.10 -18.95
CA ARG A 101 -1.98 3.20 -20.11
C ARG A 101 -0.57 2.70 -20.44
N ALA A 102 0.45 3.55 -20.34
CA ALA A 102 1.84 3.14 -20.53
C ALA A 102 2.27 2.10 -19.49
N GLN A 103 1.92 2.28 -18.22
CA GLN A 103 2.19 1.30 -17.15
C GLN A 103 1.50 -0.04 -17.43
N PHE A 104 0.21 -0.04 -17.79
CA PHE A 104 -0.50 -1.28 -18.12
C PHE A 104 0.07 -1.98 -19.35
N ARG A 105 0.46 -1.23 -20.40
CA ARG A 105 1.16 -1.80 -21.56
C ARG A 105 2.47 -2.46 -21.15
N ASN A 106 3.26 -1.81 -20.30
CA ASN A 106 4.53 -2.35 -19.80
C ASN A 106 4.31 -3.60 -18.93
N LYS A 107 3.34 -3.59 -18.02
CA LYS A 107 2.95 -4.76 -17.22
C LYS A 107 2.51 -5.92 -18.12
N LYS A 108 1.66 -5.67 -19.12
CA LYS A 108 1.21 -6.68 -20.10
C LYS A 108 2.38 -7.25 -20.90
N LYS A 109 3.35 -6.43 -21.31
CA LYS A 109 4.58 -6.90 -21.97
C LYS A 109 5.40 -7.82 -21.05
N LYS A 110 5.59 -7.45 -19.78
CA LYS A 110 6.30 -8.29 -18.79
C LYS A 110 5.60 -9.64 -18.58
N LEU A 111 4.28 -9.64 -18.41
CA LEU A 111 3.50 -10.89 -18.24
C LEU A 111 3.62 -11.80 -19.47
N LYS A 112 3.47 -11.25 -20.68
CA LYS A 112 3.68 -12.02 -21.91
C LYS A 112 5.09 -12.58 -22.05
N GLY A 113 6.11 -11.81 -21.66
CA GLY A 113 7.50 -12.27 -21.62
C GLY A 113 7.66 -13.48 -20.71
N ARG A 114 7.08 -13.42 -19.51
CA ARG A 114 7.08 -14.53 -18.54
C ARG A 114 6.33 -15.75 -19.03
N GLU A 115 5.18 -15.57 -19.66
CA GLU A 115 4.43 -16.69 -20.28
C GLU A 115 5.25 -17.37 -21.38
N GLN A 116 6.00 -16.59 -22.18
CA GLN A 116 6.91 -17.15 -23.19
C GLN A 116 8.09 -17.88 -22.56
N GLU A 117 8.67 -17.34 -21.49
CA GLU A 117 9.74 -18.00 -20.73
C GLU A 117 9.25 -19.30 -20.09
N ALA A 118 8.07 -19.31 -19.49
CA ALA A 118 7.42 -20.51 -18.94
C ALA A 118 7.29 -21.60 -20.02
N LYS A 119 6.76 -21.22 -21.19
CA LYS A 119 6.64 -22.12 -22.35
C LYS A 119 7.99 -22.63 -22.85
N ARG A 120 9.03 -21.78 -22.89
CA ARG A 120 10.40 -22.19 -23.26
C ARG A 120 10.99 -23.20 -22.29
N LEU A 121 10.66 -23.08 -21.00
CA LEU A 121 11.04 -24.03 -19.95
C LEU A 121 10.14 -25.28 -19.90
N GLY A 122 9.07 -25.34 -20.71
CA GLY A 122 8.09 -26.41 -20.69
C GLY A 122 7.16 -26.40 -19.47
N LEU A 123 7.07 -25.26 -18.77
CA LEU A 123 6.25 -25.11 -17.57
C LEU A 123 4.84 -24.63 -17.93
N GLY A 124 3.82 -25.35 -17.46
CA GLY A 124 2.40 -25.00 -17.60
C GLY A 124 1.86 -24.05 -16.52
N ILE A 125 2.75 -23.45 -15.72
CA ILE A 125 2.43 -22.65 -14.53
C ILE A 125 2.93 -21.21 -14.75
N PRO A 126 2.20 -20.17 -14.32
CA PRO A 126 2.67 -18.79 -14.42
C PRO A 126 3.93 -18.55 -13.57
N LEU A 127 4.96 -17.95 -14.18
CA LEU A 127 6.19 -17.59 -13.48
C LEU A 127 5.99 -16.33 -12.64
N LEU A 128 6.39 -16.41 -11.37
CA LEU A 128 6.40 -15.29 -10.42
C LEU A 128 7.69 -14.44 -10.58
N ASP A 129 7.67 -13.27 -9.94
CA ASP A 129 8.85 -12.42 -9.78
C ASP A 129 9.89 -13.15 -8.92
N VAL A 130 11.16 -13.02 -9.29
CA VAL A 130 12.27 -13.58 -8.51
C VAL A 130 12.31 -12.88 -7.15
N HIS A 131 12.10 -13.65 -6.08
CA HIS A 131 12.23 -13.14 -4.73
C HIS A 131 13.71 -13.16 -4.31
N PRO A 132 14.23 -12.10 -3.64
CA PRO A 132 15.63 -12.07 -3.21
C PRO A 132 15.99 -13.23 -2.28
N ASP A 133 15.06 -13.65 -1.43
CA ASP A 133 15.30 -14.73 -0.47
C ASP A 133 15.52 -16.09 -1.18
N ASP A 134 14.80 -16.36 -2.28
CA ASP A 134 14.98 -17.57 -3.07
C ASP A 134 16.38 -17.63 -3.69
N VAL A 135 16.91 -16.47 -4.09
CA VAL A 135 18.28 -16.34 -4.63
C VAL A 135 19.31 -16.61 -3.54
N LEU A 136 19.06 -16.17 -2.30
CA LEU A 136 19.97 -16.43 -1.17
C LEU A 136 19.94 -17.90 -0.77
N ALA A 137 18.74 -18.47 -0.62
CA ALA A 137 18.55 -19.87 -0.28
C ALA A 137 19.21 -20.80 -1.32
N SER A 138 18.94 -20.57 -2.61
CA SER A 138 19.54 -21.36 -3.69
C SER A 138 21.07 -21.29 -3.74
N LYS A 139 21.67 -20.14 -3.41
CA LYS A 139 23.14 -20.01 -3.31
C LYS A 139 23.74 -20.70 -2.09
N ALA A 140 22.99 -20.80 -1.00
CA ALA A 140 23.45 -21.45 0.24
C ALA A 140 23.42 -22.98 0.14
N VAL A 141 22.64 -23.55 -0.78
CA VAL A 141 22.59 -25.01 -0.98
C VAL A 141 23.89 -25.51 -1.62
N VAL A 142 24.61 -26.35 -0.89
CA VAL A 142 25.78 -27.08 -1.38
C VAL A 142 25.35 -28.49 -1.78
N PHE A 143 25.23 -28.75 -3.08
CA PHE A 143 24.96 -30.09 -3.58
C PHE A 143 26.25 -30.93 -3.52
N LYS A 144 26.19 -32.04 -2.77
CA LYS A 144 27.25 -33.06 -2.77
C LYS A 144 26.97 -34.05 -3.92
N ASP A 145 28.02 -34.50 -4.60
CA ASP A 145 27.99 -35.53 -5.65
C ASP A 145 27.40 -35.14 -7.02
N ILE A 146 27.52 -33.86 -7.45
CA ILE A 146 27.24 -33.50 -8.85
C ILE A 146 28.52 -33.72 -9.69
N PRO A 147 28.52 -34.62 -10.70
CA PRO A 147 29.64 -34.74 -11.61
C PRO A 147 29.80 -33.43 -12.38
N GLN A 148 30.90 -32.71 -12.13
CA GLN A 148 31.18 -31.47 -12.84
C GLN A 148 31.35 -31.78 -14.33
N LYS A 149 30.39 -31.34 -15.16
CA LYS A 149 30.61 -31.24 -16.61
C LYS A 149 31.78 -30.28 -16.81
N ARG A 150 32.92 -30.82 -17.23
CA ARG A 150 34.07 -30.05 -17.71
C ARG A 150 33.58 -29.13 -18.83
N GLN A 151 33.44 -27.85 -18.53
CA GLN A 151 33.29 -26.83 -19.56
C GLN A 151 34.56 -26.89 -20.41
N HIS A 152 34.47 -27.47 -21.61
CA HIS A 152 35.53 -27.34 -22.59
C HIS A 152 35.61 -25.86 -22.97
N SER A 153 36.52 -25.14 -22.32
CA SER A 153 36.90 -23.80 -22.72
C SER A 153 37.60 -23.91 -24.08
N SER A 154 36.85 -23.81 -25.17
CA SER A 154 37.43 -23.56 -26.49
C SER A 154 37.95 -22.12 -26.50
N HIS A 155 39.10 -21.89 -25.87
CA HIS A 155 39.91 -20.72 -26.13
C HIS A 155 40.43 -20.83 -27.57
N ARG A 156 39.62 -20.38 -28.53
CA ARG A 156 40.10 -20.06 -29.87
C ARG A 156 41.07 -18.90 -29.71
N ALA A 157 42.37 -19.20 -29.72
CA ALA A 157 43.43 -18.21 -29.73
C ALA A 157 43.24 -17.32 -30.96
N LEU A 158 42.72 -16.11 -30.74
CA LEU A 158 42.71 -15.08 -31.76
C LEU A 158 44.13 -14.53 -31.86
N VAL A 159 44.77 -14.88 -32.97
CA VAL A 159 46.09 -14.41 -33.39
C VAL A 159 46.10 -12.88 -33.41
N ALA A 160 47.12 -12.31 -32.80
CA ALA A 160 47.27 -10.87 -32.63
C ALA A 160 47.47 -10.15 -33.97
N SER A 161 46.49 -9.34 -34.39
CA SER A 161 46.70 -8.27 -35.37
C SER A 161 46.79 -6.93 -34.64
N LYS A 162 47.96 -6.29 -34.73
CA LYS A 162 48.23 -4.93 -34.25
C LYS A 162 47.23 -3.93 -34.86
N SER A 163 46.53 -3.19 -34.03
CA SER A 163 46.10 -1.82 -34.35
C SER A 163 45.95 -0.98 -33.05
N ARG A 164 46.59 0.18 -33.06
CA ARG A 164 46.41 1.33 -32.14
C ARG A 164 45.97 2.51 -33.02
N PRO A 165 45.43 3.62 -32.46
CA PRO A 165 44.48 3.74 -31.36
C PRO A 165 43.36 4.76 -31.70
N SER A 166 42.30 4.86 -30.89
CA SER A 166 41.50 6.10 -30.83
C SER A 166 40.94 6.33 -29.43
N SER A 167 41.15 7.56 -28.99
CA SER A 167 40.87 8.16 -27.70
C SER A 167 39.38 8.15 -27.33
N SER A 168 39.06 7.66 -26.12
CA SER A 168 38.33 8.46 -25.13
C SER A 168 38.55 7.85 -23.73
N ARG A 169 39.31 8.57 -22.90
CA ARG A 169 39.46 8.26 -21.47
C ARG A 169 38.15 8.59 -20.76
N THR A 170 37.38 7.57 -20.38
CA THR A 170 36.46 7.68 -19.25
C THR A 170 37.22 7.28 -17.99
N PRO A 171 37.21 8.07 -16.90
CA PRO A 171 37.81 7.64 -15.66
C PRO A 171 36.92 6.57 -15.01
N ALA A 172 37.36 5.32 -15.10
CA ALA A 172 36.91 4.27 -14.20
C ALA A 172 37.41 4.61 -12.79
N THR A 173 36.54 5.16 -11.95
CA THR A 173 36.78 5.26 -10.51
C THR A 173 36.61 3.87 -9.90
N ALA A 174 37.71 3.12 -9.89
CA ALA A 174 37.91 2.04 -8.95
C ALA A 174 37.94 2.63 -7.54
N SER A 175 36.79 2.76 -6.90
CA SER A 175 36.72 3.00 -5.47
C SER A 175 37.10 1.69 -4.77
N ARG A 176 38.38 1.61 -4.40
CA ARG A 176 38.84 0.70 -3.34
C ARG A 176 37.92 0.92 -2.14
N ARG A 177 37.35 -0.18 -1.65
CA ARG A 177 36.55 -0.22 -0.43
C ARG A 177 37.40 0.27 0.74
N ALA A 178 37.26 1.55 1.07
CA ALA A 178 37.73 2.09 2.33
C ALA A 178 36.50 2.25 3.22
N ASP A 179 36.05 1.14 3.81
CA ASP A 179 35.12 1.21 4.93
C ASP A 179 35.92 1.80 6.10
N SER A 180 35.56 3.01 6.53
CA SER A 180 36.15 3.63 7.71
C SER A 180 35.87 2.75 8.92
N PHE A 181 36.91 2.43 9.70
CA PHE A 181 36.86 1.57 10.90
C PHE A 181 35.78 1.98 11.93
N GLN A 182 35.31 3.23 11.88
CA GLN A 182 34.28 3.80 12.75
C GLN A 182 32.90 3.12 12.67
N HIS A 183 32.61 2.35 11.62
CA HIS A 183 31.28 1.72 11.42
C HIS A 183 31.39 0.23 11.04
N PHE A 184 32.50 -0.43 11.40
CA PHE A 184 32.71 -1.86 11.14
C PHE A 184 31.75 -2.71 11.98
N GLY A 185 30.94 -3.56 11.33
CA GLY A 185 29.96 -4.43 11.99
C GLY A 185 28.54 -3.85 12.09
N ASP A 186 28.33 -2.59 11.69
CA ASP A 186 27.02 -1.94 11.75
C ASP A 186 26.47 -1.66 10.33
N PRO A 187 25.59 -2.54 9.79
CA PRO A 187 25.24 -2.53 8.37
C PRO A 187 24.54 -1.23 7.96
N MET A 188 23.68 -0.68 8.83
CA MET A 188 22.94 0.56 8.57
C MET A 188 23.85 1.79 8.61
N GLY A 189 24.78 1.85 9.58
CA GLY A 189 25.76 2.92 9.68
C GLY A 189 26.67 2.99 8.44
N SER A 190 27.13 1.83 7.97
CA SER A 190 27.95 1.73 6.75
C SER A 190 27.19 2.18 5.49
N GLN A 191 25.90 1.86 5.39
CA GLN A 191 25.06 2.25 4.25
C GLN A 191 24.81 3.76 4.22
N LEU A 192 24.50 4.37 5.38
CA LEU A 192 24.30 5.81 5.49
C LEU A 192 25.57 6.60 5.16
N GLN A 193 26.74 6.10 5.56
CA GLN A 193 28.04 6.72 5.24
C GLN A 193 28.29 6.71 3.72
N ARG A 194 28.01 5.59 3.03
CA ARG A 194 28.13 5.48 1.57
C ARG A 194 27.20 6.45 0.85
N LEU A 195 25.96 6.57 1.31
CA LEU A 195 24.98 7.50 0.74
C LEU A 195 25.38 8.97 0.95
N LYS A 196 25.90 9.32 2.14
CA LYS A 196 26.43 10.67 2.42
C LYS A 196 27.63 11.00 1.53
N ALA A 197 28.57 10.07 1.35
CA ALA A 197 29.74 10.25 0.49
C ALA A 197 29.34 10.41 -0.99
N ALA A 198 28.41 9.58 -1.49
CA ALA A 198 27.88 9.68 -2.84
C ALA A 198 27.18 11.03 -3.08
N LYS A 199 26.41 11.51 -2.10
CA LYS A 199 25.73 12.82 -2.17
C LYS A 199 26.71 13.99 -2.21
N ARG A 200 27.80 13.93 -1.40
CA ARG A 200 28.88 14.93 -1.42
C ARG A 200 29.62 14.96 -2.76
N ALA A 201 29.86 13.79 -3.36
CA ALA A 201 30.49 13.69 -4.68
C ALA A 201 29.58 14.18 -5.81
N ALA A 202 28.26 14.06 -5.66
CA ALA A 202 27.27 14.47 -6.66
C ALA A 202 26.95 15.98 -6.62
N THR A 203 27.22 16.67 -5.52
CA THR A 203 27.13 18.15 -5.46
C THR A 203 28.32 18.77 -6.19
N PRO A 204 28.13 19.45 -7.34
CA PRO A 204 29.22 20.17 -7.98
C PRO A 204 29.66 21.30 -7.06
N SER A 205 30.96 21.37 -6.73
CA SER A 205 31.50 22.50 -5.97
C SER A 205 31.30 23.76 -6.80
N ARG A 206 30.43 24.68 -6.35
CA ARG A 206 30.38 26.04 -6.88
C ARG A 206 31.76 26.67 -6.65
N LYS A 207 32.52 26.85 -7.72
CA LYS A 207 33.57 27.86 -7.83
C LYS A 207 33.04 28.98 -8.68
#